data_AF-A0A5B0GKJ7-F1
#
_entry.id   AF-A0A5B0GKJ7-F1
#
_cell.length_a   1.000
_cell.length_b   1.000
_cell.length_c   1.000
_cell.angle_alpha   90.00
_cell.angle_beta   90.00
_cell.angle_gamma   90.00
#
_symmetry.space_group_name_H-M   'P 1'
#
loop_
_entity.id
_entity.type
_entity.pdbx_description
1 polymer ?
#
loop_
_entity_poly.entity_id
_entity_poly.type
_entity_poly.pdbx_seq_one_letter_code
_entity_poly.pdbx_strand_id
1 'polypeptide(L)'
;MYLQLTGTHVRLLGSMHLFPSTSRRTPPWVAEAYDWAEALVFESDPPTILPFLKADARHGAAQLLPLLSADAWSQLQAVWPVEGALAPLVELRPWAALIVAPTLFQQVVEGVEPRMLRSAIAQAKPFSYLETAEDVAAALETIPLEAVGAALGLLMADREEPQRTLERMHDAWLDGDLQTVQRIAIESPMFNLPGIRHAILDARNRAWAARLKERLDERERTLVVVGALHLCGPGNLIECLAHPVEAVF
;
A
#
# COMPACT_ATOMS: atom_id res chain seq x y z
N MET A 1 -15.11 -3.86 6.10
CA MET A 1 -14.26 -3.15 5.12
C MET A 1 -14.73 -3.38 3.68
N TYR A 2 -16.03 -3.57 3.49
CA TYR A 2 -16.66 -3.79 2.18
C TYR A 2 -17.89 -2.91 2.14
N LEU A 3 -17.89 -1.93 1.25
CA LEU A 3 -18.78 -0.78 1.29
C LEU A 3 -19.43 -0.57 -0.08
N GLN A 4 -20.70 -0.20 -0.11
CA GLN A 4 -21.43 0.23 -1.29
C GLN A 4 -21.49 1.76 -1.29
N LEU A 5 -21.12 2.39 -2.39
CA LEU A 5 -21.44 3.79 -2.64
C LEU A 5 -22.94 3.86 -2.97
N THR A 6 -23.72 4.47 -2.09
CA THR A 6 -25.19 4.44 -2.20
C THR A 6 -25.69 5.06 -3.49
N GLY A 7 -26.66 4.42 -4.15
CA GLY A 7 -27.21 4.89 -5.42
C GLY A 7 -26.31 4.67 -6.65
N THR A 8 -25.18 3.95 -6.52
CA THR A 8 -24.28 3.64 -7.63
C THR A 8 -24.10 2.12 -7.80
N HIS A 9 -23.36 1.70 -8.82
CA HIS A 9 -22.91 0.31 -9.00
C HIS A 9 -21.46 0.11 -8.59
N VAL A 10 -20.95 0.93 -7.65
CA VAL A 10 -19.55 0.89 -7.21
C VAL A 10 -19.47 0.44 -5.76
N ARG A 11 -18.64 -0.58 -5.50
CA ARG A 11 -18.27 -1.02 -4.15
C ARG A 11 -16.79 -0.80 -3.88
N LEU A 12 -16.46 -0.46 -2.64
CA LEU A 12 -15.08 -0.33 -2.15
C LEU A 12 -14.75 -1.54 -1.27
N LEU A 13 -13.55 -2.07 -1.44
CA LEU A 13 -13.01 -3.16 -0.64
C LEU A 13 -11.64 -2.76 -0.09
N GLY A 14 -11.53 -2.78 1.23
CA GLY A 14 -10.28 -2.55 1.97
C GLY A 14 -9.44 -3.81 2.05
N SER A 15 -8.33 -3.87 1.33
CA SER A 15 -7.46 -5.04 1.19
C SER A 15 -6.17 -4.94 2.01
N MET A 16 -5.40 -6.02 2.03
CA MET A 16 -3.98 -5.98 2.41
C MET A 16 -3.17 -6.66 1.30
N HIS A 17 -2.08 -6.01 0.88
CA HIS A 17 -1.19 -6.53 -0.17
C HIS A 17 -0.48 -7.82 0.24
N LEU A 18 -0.12 -7.94 1.51
CA LEU A 18 0.64 -9.04 2.10
C LEU A 18 -0.07 -9.55 3.35
N PHE A 19 0.00 -10.85 3.58
CA PHE A 19 -0.41 -11.49 4.83
C PHE A 19 0.79 -12.11 5.53
N PRO A 20 0.73 -12.30 6.86
CA PRO A 20 1.68 -13.16 7.56
C PRO A 20 1.72 -14.55 6.93
N SER A 21 2.91 -15.14 6.79
CA SER A 21 3.07 -16.48 6.20
C SER A 21 2.33 -17.58 6.96
N THR A 22 2.02 -17.33 8.24
CA THR A 22 1.26 -18.21 9.14
C THR A 22 -0.23 -18.28 8.82
N SER A 23 -0.78 -17.38 8.00
CA SER A 23 -2.21 -17.35 7.68
C SER A 23 -2.50 -16.85 6.27
N ARG A 24 -3.30 -17.61 5.52
CA ARG A 24 -3.80 -17.23 4.19
C ARG A 24 -5.30 -16.92 4.18
N ARG A 25 -5.90 -16.83 5.37
CA ARG A 25 -7.33 -16.65 5.54
C ARG A 25 -7.75 -15.30 4.97
N THR A 26 -8.93 -15.27 4.40
CA THR A 26 -9.60 -14.05 3.98
C THR A 26 -11.01 -14.06 4.55
N PRO A 27 -11.57 -12.91 4.92
CA PRO A 27 -12.98 -12.84 5.28
C PRO A 27 -13.87 -13.26 4.11
N PRO A 28 -15.10 -13.75 4.37
CA PRO A 28 -16.04 -14.17 3.32
C PRO A 28 -16.33 -13.06 2.29
N TRP A 29 -16.39 -11.80 2.76
CA TRP A 29 -16.69 -10.65 1.92
C TRP A 29 -15.68 -10.44 0.77
N VAL A 30 -14.47 -11.00 0.84
CA VAL A 30 -13.49 -10.93 -0.27
C VAL A 30 -13.99 -11.70 -1.50
N ALA A 31 -14.47 -12.92 -1.29
CA ALA A 31 -14.98 -13.76 -2.38
C ALA A 31 -16.33 -13.23 -2.90
N GLU A 32 -17.23 -12.86 -1.98
CA GLU A 32 -18.53 -12.27 -2.32
C GLU A 32 -18.39 -10.99 -3.15
N ALA A 33 -17.41 -10.15 -2.80
CA ALA A 33 -17.15 -8.93 -3.54
C ALA A 33 -16.68 -9.20 -4.97
N TYR A 34 -15.76 -10.16 -5.13
CA TYR A 34 -15.27 -10.55 -6.44
C TYR A 34 -16.37 -11.14 -7.32
N ASP A 35 -17.24 -11.98 -6.75
CA ASP A 35 -18.34 -12.62 -7.47
C ASP A 35 -19.43 -11.63 -7.86
N TRP A 36 -19.68 -10.63 -7.01
CA TRP A 36 -20.63 -9.55 -7.31
C TRP A 36 -20.16 -8.65 -8.47
N ALA A 37 -18.86 -8.44 -8.61
CA ALA A 37 -18.27 -7.49 -9.55
C ALA A 37 -18.26 -8.00 -11.00
N GLU A 38 -18.57 -7.12 -11.94
CA GLU A 38 -18.37 -7.31 -13.38
C GLU A 38 -17.00 -6.78 -13.81
N ALA A 39 -16.54 -5.68 -13.21
CA ALA A 39 -15.21 -5.12 -13.43
C ALA A 39 -14.49 -4.81 -12.11
N LEU A 40 -13.16 -4.78 -12.16
CA LEU A 40 -12.30 -4.47 -11.02
C LEU A 40 -11.50 -3.19 -11.26
N VAL A 41 -11.22 -2.48 -10.19
CA VAL A 41 -10.28 -1.35 -10.19
C VAL A 41 -9.30 -1.56 -9.05
N PHE A 42 -8.01 -1.71 -9.36
CA PHE A 42 -6.94 -1.81 -8.35
C PHE A 42 -6.22 -0.47 -8.20
N GLU A 43 -5.36 -0.32 -7.19
CA GLU A 43 -4.57 0.90 -7.02
C GLU A 43 -3.66 1.17 -8.22
N SER A 44 -2.72 0.27 -8.49
CA SER A 44 -1.67 0.43 -9.49
C SER A 44 -1.24 -0.91 -10.08
N ASP A 45 -0.48 -0.89 -11.18
CA ASP A 45 0.05 -2.10 -11.83
C ASP A 45 1.46 -2.46 -11.31
N PRO A 46 1.62 -3.47 -10.43
CA PRO A 46 2.88 -3.69 -9.71
C PRO A 46 4.12 -3.88 -10.60
N PRO A 47 4.08 -4.63 -11.72
CA PRO A 47 5.27 -4.79 -12.57
C PRO A 47 5.79 -3.47 -13.17
N THR A 48 4.91 -2.47 -13.33
CA THR A 48 5.27 -1.19 -13.98
C THR A 48 6.08 -0.26 -13.09
N ILE A 49 6.17 -0.52 -11.78
CA ILE A 49 6.97 0.30 -10.86
C ILE A 49 8.47 0.03 -10.97
N LEU A 50 8.87 -1.15 -11.48
CA LEU A 50 10.27 -1.59 -11.49
C LEU A 50 11.24 -0.57 -12.12
N PRO A 51 10.94 0.06 -13.27
CA PRO A 51 11.81 1.08 -13.86
C PRO A 51 11.97 2.35 -13.01
N PHE A 52 11.02 2.62 -12.10
CA PHE A 52 11.03 3.82 -11.24
C PHE A 52 11.78 3.60 -9.93
N LEU A 53 12.11 2.36 -9.56
CA LEU A 53 12.82 2.06 -8.32
C LEU A 53 14.25 2.60 -8.32
N LYS A 54 14.86 2.70 -9.51
CA LYS A 54 16.25 3.14 -9.69
C LYS A 54 16.32 4.65 -9.91
N ALA A 55 17.40 5.24 -9.41
CA ALA A 55 17.75 6.62 -9.62
C ALA A 55 19.13 6.72 -10.29
N ASP A 56 19.46 7.89 -10.83
CA ASP A 56 20.85 8.18 -11.14
C ASP A 56 21.69 8.28 -9.85
N ALA A 57 23.01 8.26 -9.99
CA ALA A 57 23.94 8.26 -8.85
C ALA A 57 23.78 9.48 -7.90
N ARG A 58 23.20 10.59 -8.36
CA ARG A 58 22.97 11.79 -7.55
C ARG A 58 21.68 11.70 -6.73
N HIS A 59 20.69 10.97 -7.24
CA HIS A 59 19.37 10.82 -6.64
C HIS A 59 19.18 9.48 -5.90
N GLY A 60 20.20 8.62 -5.88
CA GLY A 60 20.14 7.32 -5.23
C GLY A 60 20.18 7.36 -3.70
N ALA A 61 19.97 6.19 -3.08
CA ALA A 61 19.94 5.97 -1.65
C ALA A 61 21.30 6.21 -0.98
N ALA A 62 22.39 6.39 -1.76
CA ALA A 62 23.65 6.90 -1.23
C ALA A 62 23.50 8.24 -0.48
N GLN A 63 22.48 9.04 -0.80
CA GLN A 63 22.18 10.27 -0.06
C GLN A 63 21.70 10.03 1.38
N LEU A 64 21.35 8.79 1.74
CA LEU A 64 20.92 8.42 3.10
C LEU A 64 22.10 8.18 4.05
N LEU A 65 23.33 8.01 3.54
CA LEU A 65 24.52 7.82 4.38
C LEU A 65 24.67 8.88 5.49
N PRO A 66 24.58 10.20 5.21
CA PRO A 66 24.69 11.22 6.26
C PRO A 66 23.48 11.31 7.20
N LEU A 67 22.38 10.63 6.87
CA LEU A 67 21.11 10.67 7.62
C LEU A 67 20.90 9.44 8.50
N LEU A 68 21.79 8.46 8.40
CA LEU A 68 21.80 7.22 9.18
C LEU A 68 23.08 7.13 10.00
N SER A 69 23.05 6.38 11.10
CA SER A 69 24.30 5.98 11.75
C SER A 69 25.07 5.04 10.82
N ALA A 70 26.40 5.06 10.91
CA ALA A 70 27.24 4.15 10.11
C ALA A 70 26.89 2.67 10.37
N ASP A 71 26.53 2.35 11.61
CA ASP A 71 26.06 1.03 12.02
C ASP A 71 24.73 0.65 11.36
N ALA A 72 23.72 1.53 11.42
CA ALA A 72 22.42 1.28 10.78
C ALA A 72 22.56 1.13 9.26
N TRP A 73 23.38 1.96 8.61
CA TRP A 73 23.65 1.85 7.17
C TRP A 73 24.32 0.52 6.82
N SER A 74 25.37 0.13 7.56
CA SER A 74 26.08 -1.14 7.34
C SER A 74 25.15 -2.34 7.54
N GLN A 75 24.31 -2.30 8.56
CA GLN A 75 23.32 -3.33 8.85
C GLN A 75 22.26 -3.45 7.74
N LEU A 76 21.75 -2.31 7.24
CA LEU A 76 20.78 -2.28 6.14
C LEU A 76 21.40 -2.84 4.85
N GLN A 77 22.63 -2.44 4.52
CA GLN A 77 23.35 -2.99 3.36
C GLN A 77 23.58 -4.49 3.47
N ALA A 78 23.89 -5.00 4.68
CA ALA A 78 24.18 -6.41 4.90
C ALA A 78 22.97 -7.34 4.68
N VAL A 79 21.73 -6.83 4.88
CA VAL A 79 20.50 -7.59 4.64
C VAL A 79 19.90 -7.34 3.27
N TRP A 80 20.39 -6.34 2.53
CA TRP A 80 19.84 -5.97 1.23
C TRP A 80 20.21 -7.00 0.15
N PRO A 81 19.31 -7.29 -0.81
CA PRO A 81 19.66 -8.12 -1.97
C PRO A 81 20.89 -7.58 -2.71
N VAL A 82 21.79 -8.49 -3.10
CA VAL A 82 23.01 -8.18 -3.87
C VAL A 82 22.82 -8.30 -5.38
N GLU A 83 21.73 -8.93 -5.82
CA GLU A 83 21.38 -9.12 -7.23
C GLU A 83 19.89 -8.83 -7.47
N GLY A 84 19.51 -8.63 -8.73
CA GLY A 84 18.13 -8.37 -9.15
C GLY A 84 17.74 -6.89 -9.13
N ALA A 85 16.46 -6.61 -9.38
CA ALA A 85 15.97 -5.24 -9.58
C ALA A 85 16.15 -4.31 -8.36
N LEU A 86 16.25 -4.89 -7.16
CA LEU A 86 16.45 -4.17 -5.90
C LEU A 86 17.92 -3.88 -5.59
N ALA A 87 18.86 -4.50 -6.31
CA ALA A 87 20.29 -4.40 -6.03
C ALA A 87 21.03 -3.49 -7.01
N PRO A 88 22.07 -2.76 -6.57
CA PRO A 88 22.43 -2.51 -5.18
C PRO A 88 21.54 -1.43 -4.53
N LEU A 89 21.46 -1.43 -3.19
CA LEU A 89 20.72 -0.44 -2.40
C LEU A 89 21.05 0.99 -2.82
N VAL A 90 22.33 1.32 -3.01
CA VAL A 90 22.81 2.69 -3.26
C VAL A 90 22.24 3.35 -4.52
N GLU A 91 21.77 2.55 -5.48
CA GLU A 91 21.17 3.03 -6.72
C GLU A 91 19.65 3.14 -6.67
N LEU A 92 19.01 2.63 -5.61
CA LEU A 92 17.58 2.79 -5.45
C LEU A 92 17.24 4.23 -5.09
N ARG A 93 16.07 4.69 -5.51
CA ARG A 93 15.50 5.93 -4.96
C ARG A 93 15.30 5.77 -3.45
N PRO A 94 15.52 6.81 -2.64
CA PRO A 94 15.32 6.75 -1.20
C PRO A 94 13.94 6.22 -0.78
N TRP A 95 12.87 6.63 -1.47
CA TRP A 95 11.52 6.10 -1.18
C TRP A 95 11.38 4.61 -1.53
N ALA A 96 12.09 4.12 -2.54
CA ALA A 96 12.06 2.70 -2.88
C ALA A 96 12.72 1.89 -1.75
N ALA A 97 13.84 2.38 -1.20
CA ALA A 97 14.46 1.79 -0.02
C ALA A 97 13.49 1.81 1.19
N LEU A 98 12.79 2.93 1.42
CA LEU A 98 11.79 3.06 2.49
C LEU A 98 10.69 1.99 2.41
N ILE A 99 10.13 1.75 1.22
CA ILE A 99 9.02 0.80 1.03
C ILE A 99 9.51 -0.66 1.10
N VAL A 100 10.69 -0.95 0.57
CA VAL A 100 11.22 -2.33 0.49
C VAL A 100 11.85 -2.79 1.80
N ALA A 101 12.53 -1.91 2.55
CA ALA A 101 13.29 -2.33 3.72
C ALA A 101 12.47 -3.11 4.78
N PRO A 102 11.24 -2.71 5.15
CA PRO A 102 10.45 -3.45 6.13
C PRO A 102 10.14 -4.88 5.68
N THR A 103 9.97 -5.12 4.38
CA THR A 103 9.59 -6.44 3.85
C THR A 103 10.73 -7.45 3.97
N LEU A 104 11.97 -7.01 4.14
CA LEU A 104 13.12 -7.88 4.37
C LEU A 104 13.06 -8.56 5.75
N PHE A 105 12.26 -8.02 6.67
CA PHE A 105 12.08 -8.53 8.03
C PHE A 105 10.70 -9.14 8.28
N GLN A 106 9.88 -9.25 7.23
CA GLN A 106 8.57 -9.88 7.30
C GLN A 106 8.60 -11.27 6.68
N GLN A 107 7.86 -12.19 7.28
CA GLN A 107 7.55 -13.50 6.70
C GLN A 107 6.16 -13.40 6.08
N VAL A 108 6.09 -13.31 4.76
CA VAL A 108 4.86 -12.95 4.06
C VAL A 108 4.41 -13.97 3.03
N VAL A 109 3.12 -13.94 2.75
CA VAL A 109 2.48 -14.53 1.57
C VAL A 109 1.59 -13.47 0.92
N GLU A 110 1.18 -13.72 -0.31
CA GLU A 110 0.32 -12.78 -1.04
C GLU A 110 -1.03 -12.58 -0.35
N GLY A 111 -1.41 -11.31 -0.23
CA GLY A 111 -2.70 -10.88 0.25
C GLY A 111 -3.78 -10.86 -0.85
N VAL A 112 -4.73 -9.94 -0.76
CA VAL A 112 -5.95 -9.98 -1.57
C VAL A 112 -5.68 -9.65 -3.04
N GLU A 113 -4.99 -8.55 -3.31
CA GLU A 113 -4.89 -7.94 -4.64
C GLU A 113 -4.14 -8.83 -5.64
N PRO A 114 -2.95 -9.39 -5.33
CA PRO A 114 -2.26 -10.27 -6.28
C PRO A 114 -3.07 -11.53 -6.59
N ARG A 115 -3.78 -12.06 -5.58
CA ARG A 115 -4.66 -13.24 -5.74
C ARG A 115 -5.87 -12.91 -6.61
N MET A 116 -6.50 -11.76 -6.36
CA MET A 116 -7.68 -11.31 -7.09
C MET A 116 -7.33 -10.95 -8.55
N LEU A 117 -6.21 -10.26 -8.79
CA LEU A 117 -5.72 -9.93 -10.12
C LEU A 117 -5.46 -11.21 -10.95
N ARG A 118 -4.83 -12.23 -10.35
CA ARG A 118 -4.66 -13.53 -11.03
C ARG A 118 -5.99 -14.18 -11.40
N SER A 119 -6.98 -14.17 -10.50
CA SER A 119 -8.32 -14.67 -10.81
C SER A 119 -8.97 -13.88 -11.94
N ALA A 120 -8.83 -12.56 -11.93
CA ALA A 120 -9.38 -11.69 -12.97
C ALA A 120 -8.77 -12.00 -14.34
N ILE A 121 -7.45 -12.14 -14.41
CA ILE A 121 -6.74 -12.54 -15.64
C ILE A 121 -7.20 -13.92 -16.12
N ALA A 122 -7.23 -14.91 -15.22
CA ALA A 122 -7.61 -16.28 -15.56
C ALA A 122 -9.06 -16.40 -16.07
N GLN A 123 -9.95 -15.52 -15.60
CA GLN A 123 -11.37 -15.51 -15.97
C GLN A 123 -11.71 -14.45 -17.02
N ALA A 124 -10.71 -13.73 -17.54
CA ALA A 124 -10.90 -12.58 -18.43
C ALA A 124 -11.88 -11.52 -17.87
N LYS A 125 -11.92 -11.34 -16.54
CA LYS A 125 -12.69 -10.28 -15.89
C LYS A 125 -12.00 -8.94 -16.16
N PRO A 126 -12.69 -7.92 -16.70
CA PRO A 126 -12.11 -6.60 -16.94
C PRO A 126 -11.54 -5.99 -15.66
N PHE A 127 -10.36 -5.38 -15.77
CA PHE A 127 -9.78 -4.60 -14.68
C PHE A 127 -9.03 -3.37 -15.19
N SER A 128 -8.89 -2.39 -14.32
CA SER A 128 -8.10 -1.17 -14.55
C SER A 128 -7.42 -0.70 -13.26
N TYR A 129 -6.68 0.42 -13.33
CA TYR A 129 -5.90 0.94 -12.22
C TYR A 129 -6.27 2.39 -11.89
N LEU A 130 -6.24 2.75 -10.60
CA LEU A 130 -6.50 4.11 -10.12
C LEU A 130 -5.34 5.05 -10.42
N GLU A 131 -4.11 4.54 -10.51
CA GLU A 131 -2.90 5.33 -10.75
C GLU A 131 -1.85 4.58 -11.57
N THR A 132 -0.96 5.35 -12.20
CA THR A 132 0.18 4.83 -12.94
C THR A 132 1.39 4.64 -12.03
N ALA A 133 2.40 3.88 -12.46
CA ALA A 133 3.67 3.82 -11.74
C ALA A 133 4.37 5.18 -11.62
N GLU A 134 4.19 6.07 -12.60
CA GLU A 134 4.70 7.44 -12.53
C GLU A 134 3.99 8.24 -11.44
N ASP A 135 2.66 8.13 -11.32
CA ASP A 135 1.88 8.75 -10.25
C ASP A 135 2.36 8.27 -8.86
N VAL A 136 2.55 6.95 -8.70
CA VAL A 136 3.08 6.33 -7.46
C VAL A 136 4.45 6.90 -7.13
N ALA A 137 5.38 6.86 -8.08
CA ALA A 137 6.74 7.33 -7.89
C ALA A 137 6.76 8.83 -7.57
N ALA A 138 5.98 9.64 -8.27
CA ALA A 138 5.88 11.08 -8.04
C ALA A 138 5.34 11.40 -6.64
N ALA A 139 4.33 10.66 -6.16
CA ALA A 139 3.82 10.82 -4.80
C ALA A 139 4.89 10.46 -3.76
N LEU A 140 5.58 9.33 -3.93
CA LEU A 140 6.60 8.86 -3.00
C LEU A 140 7.88 9.70 -3.02
N GLU A 141 8.21 10.35 -4.13
CA GLU A 141 9.33 11.30 -4.24
C GLU A 141 9.13 12.57 -3.38
N THR A 142 7.89 12.87 -2.96
CA THR A 142 7.62 14.00 -2.08
C THR A 142 8.03 13.76 -0.63
N ILE A 143 8.38 12.52 -0.26
CA ILE A 143 8.81 12.19 1.10
C ILE A 143 10.17 12.84 1.37
N PRO A 144 10.31 13.68 2.42
CA PRO A 144 11.58 14.30 2.77
C PRO A 144 12.66 13.25 3.01
N LEU A 145 13.88 13.53 2.53
CA LEU A 145 14.99 12.60 2.64
C LEU A 145 15.34 12.30 4.11
N GLU A 146 15.23 13.30 4.99
CA GLU A 146 15.40 13.18 6.43
C GLU A 146 14.37 12.23 7.05
N ALA A 147 13.13 12.24 6.55
CA ALA A 147 12.09 11.31 6.99
C ALA A 147 12.40 9.88 6.54
N VAL A 148 12.92 9.68 5.32
CA VAL A 148 13.41 8.37 4.86
C VAL A 148 14.55 7.86 5.75
N GLY A 149 15.54 8.70 6.03
CA GLY A 149 16.65 8.35 6.93
C GLY A 149 16.18 7.98 8.33
N ALA A 150 15.30 8.79 8.93
CA ALA A 150 14.73 8.51 10.25
C ALA A 150 13.94 7.19 10.27
N ALA A 151 13.11 6.93 9.25
CA ALA A 151 12.34 5.70 9.13
C ALA A 151 13.22 4.45 9.06
N LEU A 152 14.26 4.48 8.23
CA LEU A 152 15.20 3.36 8.09
C LEU A 152 16.04 3.18 9.37
N GLY A 153 16.37 4.26 10.07
CA GLY A 153 17.03 4.20 11.38
C GLY A 153 16.16 3.52 12.44
N LEU A 154 14.87 3.90 12.52
CA LEU A 154 13.89 3.26 13.40
C LEU A 154 13.72 1.77 13.08
N LEU A 155 13.64 1.42 11.80
CA LEU A 155 13.57 0.04 11.35
C LEU A 155 14.79 -0.79 11.78
N MET A 156 16.01 -0.22 11.67
CA MET A 156 17.22 -0.92 12.11
C MET A 156 17.30 -1.07 13.64
N ALA A 157 16.68 -0.16 14.39
CA ALA A 157 16.63 -0.23 15.85
C ALA A 157 15.65 -1.31 16.37
N ASP A 158 14.59 -1.63 15.63
CA ASP A 158 13.62 -2.67 15.97
C ASP A 158 13.15 -3.43 14.72
N ARG A 159 13.94 -4.41 14.31
CA ARG A 159 13.71 -5.20 13.09
C ARG A 159 12.52 -6.16 13.19
N GLU A 160 12.00 -6.41 14.38
CA GLU A 160 10.83 -7.26 14.59
C GLU A 160 9.52 -6.48 14.44
N GLU A 161 9.56 -5.14 14.54
CA GLU A 161 8.37 -4.28 14.43
C GLU A 161 7.56 -4.51 13.15
N PRO A 162 8.14 -4.63 11.95
CA PRO A 162 7.38 -4.85 10.73
C PRO A 162 6.54 -6.14 10.76
N GLN A 163 7.08 -7.23 11.31
CA GLN A 163 6.37 -8.50 11.41
C GLN A 163 5.25 -8.41 12.44
N ARG A 164 5.53 -7.85 13.63
CA ARG A 164 4.50 -7.67 14.68
C ARG A 164 3.36 -6.78 14.21
N THR A 165 3.67 -5.70 13.48
CA THR A 165 2.66 -4.78 12.94
C THR A 165 1.83 -5.46 11.85
N LEU A 166 2.44 -6.25 10.95
CA LEU A 166 1.72 -7.01 9.94
C LEU A 166 0.73 -8.01 10.55
N GLU A 167 1.16 -8.78 11.55
CA GLU A 167 0.31 -9.77 12.23
C GLU A 167 -0.88 -9.11 12.93
N ARG A 168 -0.63 -8.05 13.70
CA ARG A 168 -1.70 -7.29 14.39
C ARG A 168 -2.69 -6.67 13.40
N MET A 169 -2.20 -6.09 12.29
CA MET A 169 -3.05 -5.52 11.25
C MET A 169 -3.89 -6.60 10.56
N HIS A 170 -3.31 -7.76 10.27
CA HIS A 170 -4.00 -8.87 9.63
C HIS A 170 -5.12 -9.43 10.52
N ASP A 171 -4.89 -9.59 11.82
CA ASP A 171 -5.93 -10.06 12.75
C ASP A 171 -7.11 -9.07 12.81
N ALA A 172 -6.84 -7.76 12.94
CA ALA A 172 -7.89 -6.74 12.91
C ALA A 172 -8.62 -6.68 11.55
N TRP A 173 -7.89 -6.89 10.45
CA TRP A 173 -8.44 -6.94 9.11
C TRP A 173 -9.38 -8.14 8.90
N LEU A 174 -9.03 -9.31 9.44
CA LEU A 174 -9.88 -10.50 9.43
C LEU A 174 -11.23 -10.25 10.11
N ASP A 175 -11.22 -9.53 11.22
CA ASP A 175 -12.42 -9.16 11.99
C ASP A 175 -13.20 -8.01 11.35
N GLY A 176 -12.68 -7.40 10.28
CA GLY A 176 -13.27 -6.23 9.65
C GLY A 176 -13.17 -4.95 10.49
N ASP A 177 -12.35 -4.95 11.55
CA ASP A 177 -12.16 -3.83 12.49
C ASP A 177 -11.20 -2.78 11.91
N LEU A 178 -11.81 -1.88 11.14
CA LEU A 178 -11.07 -0.84 10.44
C LEU A 178 -10.52 0.24 11.40
N GLN A 179 -11.15 0.40 12.58
CA GLN A 179 -10.68 1.33 13.60
C GLN A 179 -9.39 0.81 14.25
N THR A 180 -9.32 -0.49 14.54
CA THR A 180 -8.09 -1.11 15.05
C THR A 180 -6.98 -1.09 14.00
N VAL A 181 -7.28 -1.36 12.72
CA VAL A 181 -6.28 -1.21 11.64
C VAL A 181 -5.70 0.21 11.61
N GLN A 182 -6.57 1.24 11.66
CA GLN A 182 -6.13 2.63 11.74
C GLN A 182 -5.24 2.89 12.96
N ARG A 183 -5.67 2.42 14.15
CA ARG A 183 -4.95 2.61 15.40
C ARG A 183 -3.54 2.00 15.35
N ILE A 184 -3.41 0.80 14.80
CA ILE A 184 -2.10 0.14 14.65
C ILE A 184 -1.20 0.96 13.70
N ALA A 185 -1.74 1.50 12.61
CA ALA A 185 -0.95 2.33 11.70
C ALA A 185 -0.43 3.61 12.36
N ILE A 186 -1.25 4.31 13.15
CA ILE A 186 -0.81 5.54 13.84
C ILE A 186 0.11 5.26 15.03
N GLU A 187 0.14 4.04 15.58
CA GLU A 187 1.12 3.64 16.59
C GLU A 187 2.53 3.47 15.99
N SER A 188 2.64 3.22 14.67
CA SER A 188 3.94 3.08 14.00
C SER A 188 4.69 4.42 13.99
N PRO A 189 5.90 4.50 14.56
CA PRO A 189 6.69 5.73 14.55
C PRO A 189 7.01 6.23 13.14
N MET A 190 7.24 5.31 12.20
CA MET A 190 7.49 5.63 10.79
C MET A 190 6.32 6.37 10.16
N PHE A 191 5.09 5.94 10.43
CA PHE A 191 3.90 6.52 9.82
C PHE A 191 3.64 7.98 10.25
N ASN A 192 4.21 8.38 11.39
CA ASN A 192 4.11 9.74 11.93
C ASN A 192 5.24 10.68 11.46
N LEU A 193 6.20 10.20 10.68
CA LEU A 193 7.25 11.05 10.14
C LEU A 193 6.71 11.99 9.06
N PRO A 194 7.30 13.20 8.91
CA PRO A 194 6.82 14.20 7.94
C PRO A 194 6.73 13.64 6.53
N GLY A 195 5.62 13.92 5.84
CA GLY A 195 5.41 13.56 4.44
C GLY A 195 5.04 12.11 4.15
N ILE A 196 5.36 11.14 5.02
CA ILE A 196 5.13 9.70 4.76
C ILE A 196 3.64 9.40 4.59
N ARG A 197 2.82 9.73 5.59
CA ARG A 197 1.36 9.55 5.50
C ARG A 197 0.75 10.30 4.31
N HIS A 198 1.25 11.49 4.03
CA HIS A 198 0.74 12.30 2.93
C HIS A 198 0.98 11.64 1.56
N ALA A 199 2.20 11.16 1.32
CA ALA A 199 2.60 10.50 0.09
C ALA A 199 1.89 9.15 -0.10
N ILE A 200 1.79 8.35 0.97
CA ILE A 200 1.24 6.99 0.91
C ILE A 200 -0.30 7.00 0.88
N LEU A 201 -0.96 7.95 1.56
CA LEU A 201 -2.42 8.00 1.66
C LEU A 201 -3.01 9.28 1.07
N ASP A 202 -2.73 10.44 1.69
CA ASP A 202 -3.56 11.65 1.47
C ASP A 202 -3.57 12.13 0.01
N ALA A 203 -2.39 12.19 -0.63
CA ALA A 203 -2.26 12.62 -2.02
C ALA A 203 -2.98 11.66 -2.97
N ARG A 204 -2.80 10.36 -2.74
CA ARG A 204 -3.40 9.27 -3.52
C ARG A 204 -4.92 9.25 -3.36
N ASN A 205 -5.44 9.33 -2.14
CA ASN A 205 -6.87 9.41 -1.84
C ASN A 205 -7.57 10.54 -2.61
N ARG A 206 -6.98 11.74 -2.62
CA ARG A 206 -7.54 12.88 -3.36
C ARG A 206 -7.54 12.65 -4.86
N ALA A 207 -6.45 12.14 -5.41
CA ALA A 207 -6.33 11.87 -6.84
C ALA A 207 -7.31 10.77 -7.29
N TRP A 208 -7.40 9.67 -6.52
CA TRP A 208 -8.29 8.57 -6.81
C TRP A 208 -9.76 8.95 -6.66
N ALA A 209 -10.12 9.74 -5.65
CA ALA A 209 -11.48 10.23 -5.49
C ALA A 209 -11.96 11.04 -6.71
N ALA A 210 -11.08 11.86 -7.31
CA ALA A 210 -11.40 12.59 -8.53
C ALA A 210 -11.69 11.62 -9.70
N ARG A 211 -10.81 10.63 -9.92
CA ARG A 211 -10.98 9.62 -10.99
C ARG A 211 -12.19 8.72 -10.78
N LEU A 212 -12.52 8.39 -9.54
CA LEU A 212 -13.68 7.55 -9.19
C LEU A 212 -15.01 8.30 -9.33
N LYS A 213 -15.04 9.61 -9.07
CA LYS A 213 -16.24 10.44 -9.28
C LYS A 213 -16.74 10.41 -10.72
N GLU A 214 -15.84 10.28 -11.68
CA GLU A 214 -16.16 10.18 -13.10
C GLU A 214 -16.90 8.87 -13.46
N ARG A 215 -16.85 7.86 -12.58
CA ARG A 215 -17.39 6.51 -12.81
C ARG A 215 -18.67 6.20 -12.01
N LEU A 216 -19.12 7.12 -11.15
CA LEU A 216 -20.25 6.83 -10.24
C LEU A 216 -21.58 6.56 -10.96
N ASP A 217 -21.74 7.09 -12.17
CA ASP A 217 -22.93 6.91 -13.00
C ASP A 217 -22.86 5.67 -13.91
N GLU A 218 -21.74 4.94 -13.89
CA GLU A 218 -21.58 3.69 -14.64
C GLU A 218 -22.54 2.63 -14.09
N ARG A 219 -23.15 1.85 -14.98
CA ARG A 219 -24.09 0.77 -14.61
C ARG A 219 -23.40 -0.57 -14.36
N GLU A 220 -22.16 -0.71 -14.80
CA GLU A 220 -21.34 -1.90 -14.59
C GLU A 220 -21.01 -2.04 -13.10
N ARG A 221 -21.21 -3.23 -12.54
CA ARG A 221 -20.86 -3.51 -11.14
C ARG A 221 -19.35 -3.48 -10.97
N THR A 222 -18.83 -2.39 -10.43
CA THR A 222 -17.39 -2.16 -10.28
C THR A 222 -16.97 -2.34 -8.83
N LEU A 223 -15.96 -3.19 -8.61
CA LEU A 223 -15.29 -3.32 -7.32
C LEU A 223 -13.95 -2.59 -7.34
N VAL A 224 -13.85 -1.56 -6.51
CA VAL A 224 -12.61 -0.82 -6.27
C VAL A 224 -11.90 -1.44 -5.07
N VAL A 225 -10.69 -1.93 -5.31
CA VAL A 225 -9.85 -2.66 -4.35
C VAL A 225 -8.68 -1.77 -3.97
N VAL A 226 -8.68 -1.29 -2.72
CA VAL A 226 -7.64 -0.41 -2.17
C VAL A 226 -7.23 -0.92 -0.79
N GLY A 227 -5.99 -0.71 -0.39
CA GLY A 227 -5.47 -1.05 0.92
C GLY A 227 -6.36 -0.47 2.01
N ALA A 228 -6.63 -1.25 3.05
CA ALA A 228 -7.60 -0.92 4.09
C ALA A 228 -7.34 0.46 4.72
N LEU A 229 -6.07 0.88 4.83
CA LEU A 229 -5.71 2.19 5.36
C LEU A 229 -6.26 3.37 4.53
N HIS A 230 -6.51 3.19 3.23
CA HIS A 230 -7.15 4.19 2.39
C HIS A 230 -8.63 4.43 2.75
N LEU A 231 -9.26 3.53 3.51
CA LEU A 231 -10.68 3.65 3.91
C LEU A 231 -10.87 4.17 5.34
N CYS A 232 -9.80 4.55 6.04
CA CYS A 232 -9.86 4.89 7.46
C CYS A 232 -9.05 6.12 7.85
N GLY A 233 -9.42 6.73 8.97
CA GLY A 233 -8.82 7.95 9.47
C GLY A 233 -9.12 9.21 8.65
N PRO A 234 -8.63 10.37 9.09
CA PRO A 234 -8.97 11.66 8.47
C PRO A 234 -8.47 11.76 7.03
N GLY A 235 -9.28 12.30 6.11
CA GLY A 235 -8.88 12.44 4.70
C GLY A 235 -8.75 11.09 3.97
N ASN A 236 -9.43 10.05 4.47
CA ASN A 236 -9.55 8.79 3.77
C ASN A 236 -10.28 8.95 2.41
N LEU A 237 -10.24 7.92 1.58
CA LEU A 237 -10.85 7.91 0.25
C LEU A 237 -12.36 8.16 0.31
N ILE A 238 -13.08 7.64 1.32
CA ILE A 238 -14.53 7.81 1.47
C ILE A 238 -14.86 9.29 1.71
N GLU A 239 -14.11 9.95 2.60
CA GLU A 239 -14.24 11.38 2.85
C GLU A 239 -13.92 12.20 1.60
N CYS A 240 -12.87 11.84 0.84
CA CYS A 240 -12.50 12.52 -0.40
C CYS A 240 -13.55 12.34 -1.52
N LEU A 241 -14.19 11.17 -1.58
CA LEU A 241 -15.31 10.91 -2.48
C LEU A 241 -16.51 11.79 -2.16
N ALA A 242 -16.70 12.17 -0.88
CA ALA A 242 -17.84 12.97 -0.43
C ALA A 242 -19.19 12.39 -0.89
N HIS A 243 -19.29 11.06 -0.92
CA HIS A 243 -20.47 10.31 -1.35
C HIS A 243 -20.90 9.35 -0.23
N PRO A 244 -22.21 9.19 0.05
CA PRO A 244 -22.62 8.35 1.17
C PRO A 244 -22.33 6.87 0.90
N VAL A 245 -21.82 6.19 1.91
CA VAL A 245 -21.51 4.75 1.88
C VAL A 245 -22.36 3.98 2.88
N GLU A 246 -22.68 2.75 2.53
CA GLU A 246 -23.24 1.76 3.44
C GLU A 246 -22.37 0.51 3.45
N ALA A 247 -22.31 -0.18 4.58
CA ALA A 247 -21.62 -1.45 4.65
C ALA A 247 -22.47 -2.55 3.99
N VAL A 248 -21.81 -3.42 3.24
CA VAL A 248 -22.45 -4.57 2.61
C VAL A 248 -22.33 -5.73 3.60
N PHE A 249 -23.42 -6.03 4.30
CA PHE A 249 -23.57 -7.18 5.19
C PHE A 249 -24.76 -8.04 4.74
#